data_AF-A0A645GSW0-F1
#
_entry.id   AF-A0A645GSW0-F1
#
_cell.length_a   1.000
_cell.length_b   1.000
_cell.length_c   1.000
_cell.angle_alpha   90.00
_cell.angle_beta   90.00
_cell.angle_gamma   90.00
#
_symmetry.space_group_name_H-M   'P 1'
#
loop_
_entity.id
_entity.type
_entity.pdbx_description
1 polymer ?
#
loop_
_entity_poly.entity_id
_entity_poly.type
_entity_poly.pdbx_seq_one_letter_code
_entity_poly.pdbx_strand_id
1 'polypeptide(L)' 'MLPKIKNFTDAQSAFNKKYGLVSDCVVVPAPSGIRCENGKAVLISGNSGDGEVQ' A
#
# COMPACT_ATOMS: atom_id res chain seq x y z
N MET A 1 -4.33 19.41 21.76
CA MET A 1 -4.93 19.22 20.42
C MET A 1 -4.95 17.73 20.03
N LEU A 2 -5.51 16.87 20.90
CA LEU A 2 -5.40 15.40 20.84
C LEU A 2 -6.73 14.64 21.04
N PRO A 3 -7.71 15.12 21.85
CA PRO A 3 -8.93 14.35 22.13
C PRO A 3 -9.80 14.12 20.89
N LYS A 4 -9.91 15.13 20.02
CA LYS A 4 -10.70 15.03 18.79
C LYS A 4 -10.12 14.04 17.79
N ILE A 5 -8.79 14.00 17.69
CA ILE A 5 -8.08 13.04 16.83
C ILE A 5 -8.35 11.63 17.36
N LYS A 6 -8.16 11.40 18.66
CA LYS A 6 -8.43 10.10 19.28
C LYS A 6 -9.88 9.65 19.07
N ASN A 7 -10.85 10.53 19.32
CA ASN A 7 -12.27 10.21 19.13
C ASN A 7 -12.58 9.86 17.68
N PHE A 8 -11.99 10.57 16.72
CA PHE A 8 -12.14 10.27 15.31
C PHE A 8 -11.53 8.91 14.95
N THR A 9 -10.30 8.64 15.38
CA THR A 9 -9.60 7.36 15.14
C THR A 9 -10.37 6.18 15.73
N ASP A 10 -10.90 6.32 16.95
CA ASP A 10 -11.68 5.27 17.61
C ASP A 10 -12.99 4.99 16.86
N ALA A 11 -13.72 6.03 16.47
CA ALA A 11 -14.96 5.92 15.71
C ALA A 11 -14.73 5.27 14.33
N GLN A 12 -13.67 5.66 13.64
CA GLN A 12 -13.28 5.09 12.35
C GLN A 12 -12.90 3.60 12.49
N SER A 13 -12.13 3.23 13.52
CA SER A 13 -11.76 1.84 13.79
C SER A 13 -13.00 0.96 14.03
N ALA A 14 -13.95 1.45 14.84
CA ALA A 14 -15.19 0.74 15.13
C ALA A 14 -16.05 0.55 13.86
N PHE A 15 -16.17 1.59 13.03
CA PHE A 15 -16.88 1.54 11.76
C PHE A 15 -16.26 0.53 10.80
N ASN A 16 -14.94 0.58 10.60
CA ASN A 16 -14.24 -0.31 9.69
C ASN A 16 -14.40 -1.78 10.10
N LYS A 17 -14.25 -2.08 11.39
CA LYS A 17 -14.47 -3.44 11.93
C LYS A 17 -15.90 -3.92 11.75
N LYS A 18 -16.89 -3.06 11.97
CA LYS A 18 -18.32 -3.41 11.84
C LYS A 18 -18.69 -3.83 10.41
N TYR A 19 -18.10 -3.20 9.41
CA TYR A 19 -18.44 -3.43 8.01
C TYR A 19 -17.39 -4.24 7.24
N GLY A 20 -16.37 -4.78 7.92
CA GLY A 20 -15.31 -5.56 7.29
C GLY A 20 -14.46 -4.74 6.30
N LEU A 21 -14.39 -3.42 6.51
CA LEU A 21 -13.59 -2.53 5.66
C LEU A 21 -12.12 -2.70 6.02
N VAL A 22 -11.37 -3.24 5.06
CA VAL A 22 -9.91 -3.34 5.12
C VAL A 22 -9.33 -2.40 4.08
N SER A 23 -8.24 -1.72 4.44
CA SER A 23 -7.53 -0.91 3.47
C SER A 23 -6.87 -1.82 2.45
N ASP A 24 -7.12 -1.57 1.18
CA ASP A 24 -6.45 -2.20 0.05
C ASP A 24 -5.04 -1.62 -0.13
N CYS A 25 -4.31 -1.34 0.96
CA CYS A 25 -2.98 -0.69 1.00
C CYS A 25 -1.92 -1.51 0.23
N VAL A 26 -2.15 -1.68 -1.07
CA VAL A 26 -1.30 -2.31 -2.05
C VAL A 26 -0.19 -1.31 -2.28
N VAL A 27 0.89 -1.57 -1.58
CA VAL A 27 2.18 -0.98 -1.91
C VAL A 27 2.62 -1.65 -3.20
N VAL A 28 2.67 -0.89 -4.29
CA VAL A 28 3.18 -1.41 -5.56
C VAL A 28 4.67 -1.71 -5.36
N PRO A 29 5.11 -2.98 -5.50
CA PRO A 29 6.51 -3.33 -5.31
C PRO A 29 7.37 -2.64 -6.36
N ALA A 30 8.61 -2.29 -5.98
CA ALA A 30 9.56 -1.74 -6.92
C ALA A 30 9.84 -2.74 -8.06
N PRO A 31 9.97 -2.28 -9.31
CA PRO A 31 10.34 -3.16 -10.42
C PRO A 31 11.77 -3.65 -10.24
N SER A 32 12.06 -4.88 -10.66
CA SER A 32 13.41 -5.46 -10.60
C SER A 32 14.37 -4.83 -11.62
N GLY A 33 13.85 -4.08 -12.59
CA GLY A 33 14.66 -3.35 -13.55
C GLY A 33 13.84 -2.68 -14.65
N ILE A 34 14.55 -2.05 -15.59
CA ILE A 34 13.97 -1.37 -16.76
C ILE A 34 14.58 -1.98 -18.02
N ARG A 35 13.74 -2.36 -18.99
CA ARG A 35 14.13 -2.79 -20.34
C ARG A 35 13.80 -1.71 -21.36
N CYS A 36 14.65 -1.53 -22.37
CA CYS A 36 14.31 -0.70 -23.51
C CYS A 36 13.70 -1.56 -24.62
N GLU A 37 12.46 -1.26 -25.01
CA GLU A 37 11.75 -1.90 -26.12
C GLU A 37 11.24 -0.84 -27.09
N ASN A 38 11.68 -0.91 -28.36
CA ASN A 38 11.28 0.05 -29.40
C ASN A 38 11.49 1.53 -28.98
N GLY A 39 12.56 1.79 -28.22
CA GLY A 39 12.87 3.13 -27.70
C GLY A 39 12.02 3.55 -26.49
N LYS A 40 11.23 2.66 -25.89
CA LYS A 40 10.43 2.92 -24.69
C LYS A 40 10.94 2.10 -23.50
N ALA A 41 10.89 2.69 -22.32
CA ALA A 41 11.21 2.02 -21.06
C ALA A 41 10.03 1.14 -20.62
N VAL A 42 10.28 -0.16 -20.42
CA VAL A 42 9.34 -1.16 -19.94
C VAL A 42 9.85 -1.68 -18.60
N LEU A 43 8.98 -1.68 -17.58
CA LEU A 43 9.33 -2.17 -16.24
C LEU A 43 9.35 -3.69 -16.23
N ILE A 44 10.42 -4.28 -15.71
CA ILE A 44 10.54 -5.72 -15.52
C ILE A 44 10.19 -6.04 -14.07
N SER A 45 9.16 -6.88 -13.86
CA SER A 45 8.91 -7.53 -12.57
C SER A 45 9.62 -8.89 -12.56
N GLY A 46 10.73 -8.98 -11.85
CA GLY A 46 11.30 -10.27 -11.42
C GLY A 46 10.62 -10.67 -10.12
N ASN A 47 10.48 -11.98 -9.88
CA ASN A 47 9.99 -12.53 -8.62
C ASN A 47 10.91 -12.11 -7.45
N SER A 48 10.67 -10.92 -6.93
CA SER A 48 11.23 -10.43 -5.67
C SER A 48 10.05 -10.42 -4.70
N GLY A 49 9.82 -11.58 -4.11
CA GLY A 49 9.11 -11.65 -2.84
C GLY A 49 10.00 -11.01 -1.78
N ASP A 50 9.92 -9.69 -1.67
CA ASP A 50 10.36 -8.94 -0.50
C ASP A 50 9.18 -8.08 -0.07
N GLY A 51 8.39 -8.68 0.83
CA GLY A 51 7.70 -7.89 1.83
C GLY A 51 8.72 -7.26 2.79
N GLU A 52 8.22 -6.30 3.56
CA GLU A 52 8.86 -5.71 4.75
C GLU A 52 10.03 -4.75 4.51
N VAL A 53 9.68 -3.46 4.44
CA VAL A 53 10.39 -2.49 5.27
C VAL A 53 9.62 -2.42 6.59
N GLN A 54 10.35 -2.68 7.67
CA GLN A 54 9.95 -2.70 9.08
C GLN A 54 9.01 -1.56 9.51
#